data_AF-A0A2I0IWT0-F1
#
_entry.id   AF-A0A2I0IWT0-F1
#
_cell.length_a   1.000
_cell.length_b   1.000
_cell.length_c   1.000
_cell.angle_alpha   90.00
_cell.angle_beta   90.00
_cell.angle_gamma   90.00
#
_symmetry.space_group_name_H-M   'P 1'
#
loop_
_entity.id
_entity.type
_entity.pdbx_description
1 polymer ?
#
loop_
_entity_poly.entity_id
_entity_poly.type
_entity_poly.pdbx_seq_one_letter_code
_entity_poly.pdbx_strand_id
1 'polypeptide(L)'
;MSDVSEDEKSPRLRTNPSKKREAGDGSLRSIEVPPVYRLMSSDNTGAQVIGCALNGDNYQTWSRAMLIVPQARNKLPFIDGSLDKPGEDDPLREWWERCNSTILAYAVDAKNLWDDLKERWLHQLVYFVIIKLHYISQLIMFFNSERSTLRSIVILFVNISRQDL
;
A
#
# COMPACT_ATOMS: atom_id res chain seq x y z
N MET A 1 50.35 11.79 79.71
CA MET A 1 49.96 10.73 80.67
C MET A 1 48.52 11.00 81.05
N SER A 2 47.69 9.95 81.17
CA SER A 2 46.22 9.89 81.28
C SER A 2 45.46 10.03 79.95
N ASP A 3 44.50 9.21 79.56
CA ASP A 3 44.02 7.87 79.98
C ASP A 3 42.96 7.43 78.94
N VAL A 4 42.82 6.10 78.71
CA VAL A 4 41.54 5.31 78.65
C VAL A 4 40.31 5.91 77.89
N SER A 5 39.52 5.22 77.06
CA SER A 5 39.35 3.82 76.65
C SER A 5 38.12 3.69 75.73
N GLU A 6 38.12 2.63 74.93
CA GLU A 6 37.03 1.68 74.66
C GLU A 6 35.76 2.03 73.87
N ASP A 7 35.41 0.98 73.11
CA ASP A 7 34.33 0.76 72.16
C ASP A 7 32.92 0.96 72.73
N GLU A 8 32.02 1.55 71.92
CA GLU A 8 30.59 1.45 72.18
C GLU A 8 29.83 0.84 71.00
N LYS A 9 29.41 -0.40 71.25
CA LYS A 9 28.51 -1.28 70.49
C LYS A 9 27.06 -0.79 70.65
N SER A 10 26.32 -0.75 69.55
CA SER A 10 24.90 -0.35 69.48
C SER A 10 23.96 -1.04 70.48
N PRO A 11 22.81 -0.38 70.79
CA PRO A 11 21.56 -1.08 71.02
C PRO A 11 20.41 -0.59 70.12
N ARG A 12 19.66 -1.57 69.59
CA ARG A 12 18.41 -1.41 68.81
C ARG A 12 17.27 -1.03 69.74
N LEU A 13 16.51 0.03 69.42
CA LEU A 13 15.24 0.33 70.06
C LEU A 13 14.05 0.21 69.09
N ARG A 14 12.99 -0.41 69.61
CA ARG A 14 11.77 -0.91 68.97
C ARG A 14 10.92 0.18 68.34
N THR A 15 10.32 -0.10 67.18
CA THR A 15 9.16 0.62 66.65
C THR A 15 7.91 -0.25 66.77
N ASN A 16 6.86 0.30 67.40
CA ASN A 16 5.54 -0.32 67.52
C ASN A 16 4.73 -0.24 66.20
N PRO A 17 3.77 -1.16 65.99
CA PRO A 17 3.02 -1.28 64.73
C PRO A 17 1.63 -0.65 64.83
N SER A 18 1.26 0.24 63.89
CA SER A 18 -0.15 0.51 63.55
C SER A 18 -0.29 1.60 62.48
N LYS A 19 -0.52 1.19 61.23
CA LYS A 19 -1.70 1.65 60.46
C LYS A 19 -1.81 0.80 59.20
N LYS A 20 -2.74 -0.16 59.27
CA LYS A 20 -3.25 -0.92 58.13
C LYS A 20 -3.81 0.10 57.12
N ARG A 21 -3.06 0.36 56.04
CA ARG A 21 -3.59 1.03 54.86
C ARG A 21 -4.16 -0.07 53.98
N GLU A 22 -5.47 -0.21 54.01
CA GLU A 22 -6.20 -0.93 52.97
C GLU A 22 -6.06 -0.11 51.70
N ALA A 23 -5.00 -0.39 50.93
CA ALA A 23 -4.94 -0.03 49.54
C ALA A 23 -5.93 -0.96 48.84
N GLY A 24 -7.05 -0.40 48.39
CA GLY A 24 -7.91 -1.08 47.45
C GLY A 24 -7.06 -1.57 46.29
N ASP A 25 -7.04 -2.89 46.10
CA ASP A 25 -6.56 -3.55 44.91
C ASP A 25 -7.50 -3.20 43.76
N GLY A 26 -7.44 -1.95 43.33
CA GLY A 26 -7.78 -1.54 41.98
C GLY A 26 -6.55 -1.79 41.13
N SER A 27 -6.12 -3.05 41.00
CA SER A 27 -5.32 -3.47 39.86
C SER A 27 -6.11 -3.11 38.61
N LEU A 28 -5.86 -1.91 38.09
CA LEU A 28 -6.19 -1.49 36.74
C LEU A 28 -5.77 -2.67 35.88
N ARG A 29 -6.73 -3.51 35.45
CA ARG A 29 -6.45 -4.60 34.55
C ARG A 29 -5.88 -3.92 33.32
N SER A 30 -4.55 -3.92 33.21
CA SER A 30 -3.90 -3.56 31.97
C SER A 30 -4.53 -4.51 30.97
N ILE A 31 -5.41 -3.98 30.11
CA ILE A 31 -6.04 -4.76 29.07
C ILE A 31 -4.87 -5.28 28.25
N GLU A 32 -4.58 -6.56 28.38
CA GLU A 32 -3.51 -7.19 27.64
C GLU A 32 -3.96 -7.26 26.19
N VAL A 33 -3.59 -6.24 25.41
CA VAL A 33 -3.97 -6.15 24.00
C VAL A 33 -3.22 -7.25 23.24
N PRO A 34 -3.95 -8.23 22.64
CA PRO A 34 -3.32 -9.30 21.90
C PRO A 34 -2.48 -8.75 20.74
N PRO A 35 -1.37 -9.43 20.34
CA PRO A 35 -0.47 -8.93 19.30
C PRO A 35 -1.15 -8.58 17.97
N VAL A 36 -2.25 -9.26 17.64
CA VAL A 36 -3.06 -8.98 16.44
C VAL A 36 -3.67 -7.57 16.44
N TYR A 37 -3.99 -7.02 17.61
CA TYR A 37 -4.59 -5.70 17.78
C TYR A 37 -3.58 -4.56 17.97
N ARG A 38 -2.29 -4.89 18.11
CA ARG A 38 -1.24 -3.89 18.35
C ARG A 38 -0.80 -3.26 17.04
N LEU A 39 -0.95 -1.94 16.90
CA LEU A 39 -0.33 -1.19 15.80
C LEU A 39 1.14 -0.98 16.13
N MET A 40 2.03 -1.35 15.21
CA MET A 40 3.46 -1.06 15.32
C MET A 40 3.73 0.37 14.84
N SER A 41 4.86 0.97 15.26
CA SER A 41 5.26 2.30 14.80
C SER A 41 5.41 2.40 13.27
N SER A 42 5.65 1.27 12.61
CA SER A 42 5.69 1.10 11.15
C SER A 42 4.32 1.09 10.45
N ASP A 43 3.23 1.09 11.22
CA ASP A 43 1.84 1.06 10.71
C ASP A 43 1.23 2.46 10.55
N ASN A 44 2.05 3.51 10.68
CA ASN A 44 1.63 4.88 10.50
C ASN A 44 1.01 5.08 9.11
N THR A 45 -0.23 5.58 9.09
CA THR A 45 -1.09 5.79 7.92
C THR A 45 -0.52 6.75 6.87
N GLY A 46 0.62 7.40 7.14
CA GLY A 46 1.30 8.34 6.25
C GLY A 46 2.62 7.83 5.64
N ALA A 47 3.15 6.68 6.08
CA ALA A 47 4.30 6.07 5.39
C ALA A 47 3.78 5.24 4.22
N GLN A 48 4.45 5.30 3.07
CA GLN A 48 4.24 4.35 1.98
C GLN A 48 4.29 2.92 2.54
N VAL A 49 3.12 2.33 2.73
CA VAL A 49 2.91 1.03 3.40
C VAL A 49 3.60 -0.05 2.60
N ILE A 50 3.52 0.11 1.28
CA ILE A 50 4.30 -0.63 0.32
C ILE A 50 5.52 0.23 0.03
N GLY A 51 6.67 -0.13 0.59
CA GLY A 51 7.94 0.59 0.38
C GLY A 51 8.43 0.61 -1.07
N CYS A 52 7.70 -0.01 -2.00
CA CYS A 52 7.86 0.17 -3.43
C CYS A 52 6.69 0.99 -4.00
N ALA A 53 6.97 2.24 -4.38
CA ALA A 53 6.06 3.01 -5.24
C ALA A 53 5.94 2.28 -6.59
N LEU A 54 4.73 2.09 -7.10
CA LEU A 54 4.49 1.43 -8.38
C LEU A 54 4.95 2.33 -9.53
N ASN A 55 5.87 1.83 -10.37
CA ASN A 55 6.49 2.60 -11.46
C ASN A 55 6.22 1.99 -12.86
N GLY A 56 5.32 1.00 -12.95
CA GLY A 56 4.98 0.29 -14.19
C GLY A 56 5.72 -1.04 -14.34
N ASP A 57 7.03 -1.07 -14.09
CA ASP A 57 7.87 -2.27 -14.28
C ASP A 57 7.87 -3.19 -13.05
N ASN A 58 7.56 -2.65 -11.88
CA ASN A 58 7.61 -3.36 -10.60
C ASN A 58 6.27 -3.96 -10.16
N TYR A 59 5.29 -4.13 -11.06
CA TYR A 59 3.95 -4.65 -10.72
C TYR A 59 4.01 -5.97 -9.96
N GLN A 60 4.88 -6.91 -10.39
CA GLN A 60 5.04 -8.21 -9.73
C GLN A 60 5.56 -8.09 -8.30
N THR A 61 6.48 -7.15 -8.06
CA THR A 61 7.03 -6.89 -6.73
C THR A 61 5.99 -6.18 -5.85
N TRP A 62 5.28 -5.21 -6.41
CA TRP A 62 4.25 -4.44 -5.74
C TRP A 62 3.04 -5.30 -5.34
N SER A 63 2.55 -6.16 -6.24
CA SER A 63 1.40 -7.04 -5.98
C SER A 63 1.70 -8.05 -4.88
N ARG A 64 2.92 -8.60 -4.86
CA ARG A 64 3.39 -9.48 -3.78
C ARG A 64 3.54 -8.72 -2.47
N ALA A 65 4.07 -7.49 -2.51
CA ALA A 65 4.22 -6.67 -1.32
C ALA A 65 2.87 -6.30 -0.69
N MET A 66 1.82 -6.09 -1.50
CA MET A 66 0.46 -5.84 -1.01
C MET A 66 -0.10 -6.98 -0.14
N LEU A 67 0.36 -8.23 -0.34
CA LEU A 67 -0.03 -9.39 0.47
C LEU A 67 0.96 -9.69 1.59
N ILE A 68 2.27 -9.60 1.30
CA ILE A 68 3.34 -9.95 2.24
C ILE A 68 3.42 -8.95 3.39
N VAL A 69 3.19 -7.65 3.14
CA VAL A 69 3.30 -6.63 4.19
C VAL A 69 2.24 -6.81 5.29
N PRO A 70 0.93 -6.99 4.98
CA PRO A 70 -0.06 -7.35 5.99
C PRO A 70 0.22 -8.68 6.70
N GLN A 71 0.74 -9.67 5.97
CA GLN A 71 1.14 -10.97 6.52
C GLN A 71 2.28 -10.86 7.53
N ALA A 72 3.34 -10.13 7.21
CA ALA A 72 4.47 -9.92 8.10
C ALA A 72 4.08 -9.14 9.37
N ARG A 73 2.99 -8.37 9.32
CA ARG A 73 2.49 -7.55 10.44
C ARG A 73 1.41 -8.25 11.27
N ASN A 74 1.15 -9.54 11.04
CA ASN A 74 0.06 -10.30 11.67
C ASN A 74 -1.32 -9.64 11.50
N LYS A 75 -1.54 -8.91 10.39
CA LYS A 75 -2.80 -8.24 10.08
C LYS A 75 -3.67 -8.99 9.08
N LEU A 76 -3.19 -10.12 8.54
CA LEU A 76 -4.00 -11.01 7.71
C LEU A 76 -5.37 -11.38 8.29
N PRO A 77 -5.52 -11.64 9.61
CA PRO A 77 -6.81 -12.02 10.16
C PRO A 77 -7.93 -10.99 9.97
N PHE A 78 -7.59 -9.71 9.79
CA PHE A 78 -8.54 -8.64 9.47
C PHE A 78 -8.94 -8.61 7.99
N ILE A 79 -8.08 -9.13 7.10
CA ILE A 79 -8.33 -9.21 5.65
C ILE A 79 -9.11 -10.49 5.33
N ASP A 80 -8.68 -11.62 5.88
CA ASP A 80 -9.29 -12.92 5.65
C ASP A 80 -10.60 -13.11 6.43
N GLY A 81 -10.92 -12.17 7.34
CA GLY A 81 -12.12 -12.23 8.17
C GLY A 81 -12.08 -13.32 9.25
N SER A 82 -10.91 -13.92 9.49
CA SER A 82 -10.75 -14.91 10.56
C SER A 82 -10.75 -14.28 11.97
N LEU A 83 -10.69 -12.96 12.06
CA LEU A 83 -10.83 -12.20 13.29
C LEU A 83 -12.19 -11.49 13.34
N ASP A 84 -13.10 -12.05 14.12
CA ASP A 84 -14.43 -11.48 14.31
C ASP A 84 -14.37 -10.10 14.98
N LYS A 85 -15.33 -9.26 14.62
CA LYS A 85 -15.50 -7.95 15.25
C LYS A 85 -15.87 -8.16 16.74
N PRO A 86 -15.12 -7.57 17.69
CA PRO A 86 -15.46 -7.64 19.10
C PRO A 86 -16.84 -7.04 19.39
N GLY A 87 -17.50 -7.52 20.46
CA GLY A 87 -18.79 -6.99 20.91
C GLY A 87 -18.72 -5.51 21.30
N GLU A 88 -19.87 -4.84 21.38
CA GLU A 88 -19.91 -3.39 21.66
C GLU A 88 -19.28 -3.00 23.00
N ASP A 89 -19.39 -3.89 24.00
CA ASP A 89 -18.85 -3.67 25.35
C ASP A 89 -17.40 -4.17 25.49
N ASP A 90 -16.78 -4.69 24.43
CA ASP A 90 -15.42 -5.21 24.49
C ASP A 90 -14.39 -4.06 24.42
N PRO A 91 -13.50 -3.91 25.42
CA PRO A 91 -12.41 -2.92 25.36
C PRO A 91 -11.45 -3.10 24.17
N LEU A 92 -11.43 -4.29 23.54
CA LEU A 92 -10.64 -4.56 22.33
C LEU A 92 -11.27 -3.99 21.04
N ARG A 93 -12.54 -3.56 21.08
CA ARG A 93 -13.23 -2.98 19.91
C ARG A 93 -12.50 -1.76 19.35
N GLU A 94 -12.06 -0.84 20.21
CA GLU A 94 -11.34 0.35 19.78
C GLU A 94 -10.03 0.00 19.05
N TRP A 95 -9.33 -1.04 19.52
CA TRP A 95 -8.10 -1.52 18.89
C TRP A 95 -8.37 -2.24 17.56
N TRP A 96 -9.46 -3.01 17.48
CA TRP A 96 -9.93 -3.61 16.24
C TRP A 96 -10.26 -2.53 15.20
N GLU A 97 -11.01 -1.50 15.58
CA GLU A 97 -11.43 -0.41 14.68
C GLU A 97 -10.26 0.39 14.14
N ARG A 98 -9.25 0.66 14.97
CA ARG A 98 -8.00 1.31 14.54
C ARG A 98 -7.27 0.45 13.51
N CYS A 99 -7.06 -0.84 13.79
CA CYS A 99 -6.42 -1.76 12.82
C CYS A 99 -7.21 -1.87 11.52
N ASN A 100 -8.54 -1.98 11.61
CA ASN A 100 -9.42 -2.08 10.46
C ASN A 100 -9.38 -0.80 9.59
N SER A 101 -9.38 0.37 10.23
CA SER A 101 -9.27 1.66 9.52
C SER A 101 -7.94 1.80 8.79
N THR A 102 -6.84 1.36 9.41
CA THR A 102 -5.51 1.34 8.79
C THR A 102 -5.49 0.43 7.57
N ILE A 103 -6.04 -0.79 7.66
CA ILE A 103 -6.10 -1.73 6.54
C ILE A 103 -6.98 -1.19 5.41
N LEU A 104 -8.11 -0.56 5.75
CA LEU A 104 -8.99 0.07 4.77
C LEU A 104 -8.28 1.21 4.03
N ALA A 105 -7.51 2.05 4.73
CA ALA A 105 -6.69 3.06 4.09
C ALA A 105 -5.71 2.43 3.08
N TYR A 106 -5.08 1.30 3.44
CA TYR A 106 -4.16 0.59 2.55
C TYR A 106 -4.86 0.07 1.29
N ALA A 107 -6.08 -0.46 1.45
CA ALA A 107 -6.89 -0.93 0.33
C ALA A 107 -7.31 0.22 -0.60
N VAL A 108 -7.67 1.38 -0.04
CA VAL A 108 -8.00 2.58 -0.81
C VAL A 108 -6.80 3.08 -1.60
N ASP A 109 -5.63 3.17 -0.97
CA ASP A 109 -4.40 3.59 -1.65
C ASP A 109 -4.02 2.64 -2.79
N ALA A 110 -4.11 1.33 -2.56
CA ALA A 110 -3.86 0.32 -3.60
C ALA A 110 -4.87 0.42 -4.75
N LYS A 111 -6.15 0.70 -4.46
CA LYS A 111 -7.18 0.90 -5.47
C LYS A 111 -6.93 2.14 -6.32
N ASN A 112 -6.63 3.28 -5.70
CA ASN A 112 -6.33 4.52 -6.42
C ASN A 112 -5.14 4.33 -7.37
N LEU A 113 -4.12 3.62 -6.91
CA LEU A 113 -2.95 3.32 -7.70
C LEU A 113 -3.23 2.37 -8.88
N TRP A 114 -4.12 1.38 -8.67
CA TRP A 114 -4.61 0.51 -9.73
C TRP A 114 -5.39 1.30 -10.80
N ASP A 115 -6.27 2.20 -10.37
CA ASP A 115 -7.07 3.02 -11.26
C ASP A 115 -6.17 3.98 -12.09
N ASP A 116 -5.18 4.62 -11.47
CA ASP A 116 -4.16 5.44 -12.16
C ASP A 116 -3.35 4.63 -13.19
N LEU A 117 -2.89 3.43 -12.82
CA LEU A 117 -2.22 2.55 -13.78
C LEU A 117 -3.13 2.23 -14.96
N LYS A 118 -4.36 1.80 -14.69
CA LYS A 118 -5.32 1.41 -15.73
C LYS A 118 -5.52 2.53 -16.73
N GLU A 119 -5.65 3.77 -16.27
CA GLU A 119 -5.76 4.94 -17.15
C GLU A 119 -4.51 5.14 -18.01
N ARG A 120 -3.31 5.00 -17.46
CA ARG A 120 -2.06 5.10 -18.23
C ARG A 120 -1.93 4.01 -19.28
N TRP A 121 -2.24 2.76 -18.93
CA TRP A 121 -2.22 1.63 -19.87
C TRP A 121 -3.23 1.81 -21.00
N LEU A 122 -4.44 2.28 -20.67
CA LEU A 122 -5.45 2.61 -21.68
C LEU A 122 -4.97 3.74 -22.58
N HIS A 123 -4.40 4.81 -22.03
CA HIS A 123 -3.85 5.92 -22.81
C HIS A 123 -2.73 5.45 -23.74
N GLN A 124 -1.81 4.62 -23.26
CA GLN A 124 -0.71 4.08 -24.06
C GLN A 124 -1.21 3.19 -25.20
N LEU A 125 -2.15 2.28 -24.93
CA LEU A 125 -2.75 1.41 -25.95
C LEU A 125 -3.52 2.22 -27.00
N VAL A 126 -4.34 3.19 -26.57
CA VAL A 126 -5.06 4.10 -27.47
C VAL A 126 -4.09 4.89 -28.33
N TYR A 127 -3.03 5.43 -27.76
CA TYR A 127 -1.99 6.16 -28.48
C TYR A 127 -1.31 5.29 -29.56
N PHE A 128 -0.91 4.06 -29.22
CA PHE A 128 -0.33 3.13 -30.19
C PHE A 128 -1.30 2.79 -31.33
N VAL A 129 -2.59 2.60 -31.03
CA VAL A 129 -3.62 2.36 -32.06
C VAL A 129 -3.77 3.57 -32.97
N ILE A 130 -3.86 4.78 -32.41
CA ILE A 130 -3.98 6.02 -33.18
C ILE A 130 -2.78 6.21 -34.12
N ILE A 131 -1.55 6.00 -33.64
CA ILE A 131 -0.35 6.10 -34.48
C ILE A 131 -0.40 5.09 -35.62
N LYS A 132 -0.75 3.83 -35.34
CA LYS A 132 -0.86 2.81 -36.39
C LYS A 132 -1.93 3.18 -37.43
N LEU A 133 -3.08 3.68 -36.99
CA LEU A 133 -4.13 4.16 -37.89
C LEU A 133 -3.66 5.34 -38.75
N HIS A 134 -2.95 6.30 -38.15
CA HIS A 134 -2.38 7.43 -38.89
C HIS A 134 -1.37 6.94 -39.95
N TYR A 135 -0.46 6.05 -39.59
CA TYR A 135 0.52 5.48 -40.52
C TYR A 135 -0.16 4.73 -41.68
N ILE A 136 -1.18 3.92 -41.38
CA ILE A 136 -1.96 3.22 -42.41
C ILE A 136 -2.66 4.21 -43.34
N SER A 137 -3.22 5.31 -42.80
CA SER A 137 -3.85 6.36 -43.61
C SER A 137 -2.85 7.01 -44.58
N GLN A 138 -1.65 7.36 -44.11
CA GLN A 138 -0.57 7.90 -44.97
C GLN A 138 -0.17 6.91 -46.07
N LEU A 139 -0.06 5.62 -45.73
CA LEU A 139 0.28 4.57 -46.68
C LEU A 139 -0.82 4.40 -47.76
N ILE A 140 -2.08 4.43 -47.35
CA ILE A 140 -3.23 4.36 -48.27
C ILE A 140 -3.23 5.57 -49.22
N MET A 141 -2.98 6.78 -48.71
CA MET A 141 -2.89 7.98 -49.55
C MET A 141 -1.73 7.89 -50.56
N PHE A 142 -0.57 7.38 -50.12
CA PHE A 142 0.59 7.16 -51.00
C PHE A 142 0.28 6.20 -52.16
N PHE A 143 -0.26 5.01 -51.86
CA PHE A 143 -0.62 4.04 -52.90
C PHE A 143 -1.73 4.54 -53.83
N ASN A 144 -2.72 5.27 -53.32
CA ASN A 144 -3.77 5.86 -54.16
C ASN A 144 -3.21 6.94 -55.09
N SER A 145 -2.24 7.74 -54.63
CA SER A 145 -1.53 8.72 -55.45
C SER A 145 -0.76 8.04 -56.59
N GLU A 146 0.04 7.02 -56.29
CA GLU A 146 0.77 6.27 -57.33
C GLU A 146 -0.17 5.61 -58.34
N ARG A 147 -1.26 4.99 -57.87
CA ARG A 147 -2.28 4.40 -58.76
C ARG A 147 -2.93 5.44 -59.66
N SER A 148 -3.14 6.67 -59.18
CA SER A 148 -3.70 7.76 -60.00
C SER A 148 -2.74 8.19 -61.10
N THR A 149 -1.45 8.30 -60.79
CA THR A 149 -0.39 8.62 -61.75
C THR A 149 -0.26 7.53 -62.81
N LEU A 150 -0.22 6.26 -62.38
CA LEU A 150 -0.17 5.12 -63.29
C LEU A 150 -1.39 5.05 -64.21
N ARG A 151 -2.59 5.30 -63.68
CA ARG A 151 -3.82 5.39 -64.49
C ARG A 151 -3.72 6.47 -65.56
N SER A 152 -3.23 7.66 -65.20
CA SER A 152 -3.05 8.77 -66.15
C SER A 152 -2.03 8.43 -67.24
N ILE A 153 -0.92 7.78 -66.89
CA ILE A 153 0.11 7.35 -67.86
C ILE A 153 -0.45 6.31 -68.84
N VAL A 154 -1.19 5.31 -68.35
CA VAL A 154 -1.80 4.28 -69.21
C VAL A 154 -2.81 4.89 -70.17
N ILE A 155 -3.65 5.82 -69.72
CA ILE A 155 -4.61 6.53 -70.58
C ILE A 155 -3.87 7.31 -71.68
N LEU A 156 -2.78 8.00 -71.34
CA LEU A 156 -1.98 8.74 -72.31
C LEU A 156 -1.40 7.81 -73.38
N PHE A 157 -0.81 6.69 -72.98
CA PHE A 157 -0.20 5.72 -73.91
C PHE A 157 -1.23 5.14 -74.88
N VAL A 158 -2.40 4.73 -74.38
CA VAL A 158 -3.50 4.22 -75.21
C VAL A 158 -3.99 5.27 -76.22
N ASN A 159 -4.06 6.54 -75.83
CA ASN A 159 -4.47 7.62 -76.73
C ASN A 159 -3.45 7.88 -77.84
N ILE A 160 -2.15 7.84 -77.53
CA ILE A 160 -1.08 8.04 -78.52
C ILE A 160 -1.10 6.92 -79.56
N SER A 161 -1.15 5.66 -79.13
CA SER A 161 -1.18 4.51 -80.06
C SER A 161 -2.39 4.50 -81.00
N ARG A 162 -3.45 5.23 -80.68
CA ARG A 162 -4.66 5.36 -81.50
C ARG A 162 -4.57 6.45 -82.57
N GLN A 163 -3.65 7.41 -82.41
CA GLN A 163 -3.42 8.51 -83.38
C GLN A 163 -2.45 8.08 -84.50
N ASP A 164 -1.63 7.06 -84.26
CA ASP A 164 -0.63 6.54 -85.22
C ASP A 164 -1.19 5.42 -86.15
N LEU A 165 -2.51 5.17 -86.12
CA LEU A 165 -3.26 4.19 -86.92
C LEU A 165 -4.29 4.91 -87.80
#